data_AF-A0A399YCG3-F1
#
_entry.id   AF-A0A399YCG3-F1
#
_cell.length_a   1.000
_cell.length_b   1.000
_cell.length_c   1.000
_cell.angle_alpha   90.00
_cell.angle_beta   90.00
_cell.angle_gamma   90.00
#
_symmetry.space_group_name_H-M   'P 1'
#
loop_
_entity.id
_entity.type
_entity.pdbx_description
1 polymer ?
#
loop_
_entity_poly.entity_id
_entity_poly.type
_entity_poly.pdbx_seq_one_letter_code
_entity_poly.pdbx_strand_id
1 'polypeptide(L)'
;MATLLHRLGRWCAERRLTVVALWAALLAVTVTGTVLLAKPMTNEFSIPGSRFEQVLQTLKQEIPEAAGTVGTVVFSSEQPFTDAQRQAVEQAVRDWESIDGVTAVDP
;
A
#
# COMPACT_ATOMS: atom_id res chain seq x y z
N MET A 1 -42.68 22.23 -0.54
CA MET A 1 -41.40 21.50 -0.66
C MET A 1 -40.93 21.36 -2.12
N ALA A 2 -41.78 20.95 -3.06
CA ALA A 2 -41.42 20.81 -4.48
C ALA A 2 -40.85 22.08 -5.14
N THR A 3 -41.30 23.27 -4.71
CA THR A 3 -40.82 24.57 -5.21
C THR A 3 -39.35 24.85 -4.89
N LEU A 4 -38.82 24.32 -3.78
CA LEU A 4 -37.40 24.49 -3.42
C LEU A 4 -36.52 23.62 -4.33
N LEU A 5 -36.89 22.37 -4.56
CA LEU A 5 -36.20 21.47 -5.49
C LEU A 5 -36.25 22.00 -6.93
N HIS A 6 -37.39 22.56 -7.35
CA HIS A 6 -37.53 23.12 -8.68
C HIS A 6 -36.63 24.35 -8.89
N ARG A 7 -36.51 25.23 -7.88
CA ARG A 7 -35.57 26.36 -7.93
C ARG A 7 -34.12 25.91 -7.95
N LEU A 8 -33.77 24.91 -7.15
CA LEU A 8 -32.40 24.37 -7.09
C LEU A 8 -32.02 23.66 -8.41
N GLY A 9 -32.92 22.83 -8.94
CA GLY A 9 -32.74 22.17 -10.23
C GLY A 9 -32.63 23.16 -11.39
N ARG A 10 -33.45 24.22 -11.40
CA ARG A 10 -33.38 25.27 -12.43
C ARG A 10 -32.08 26.07 -12.35
N TRP A 11 -31.61 26.37 -11.15
CA TRP A 11 -30.31 27.02 -10.93
C TRP A 11 -29.14 26.14 -11.37
N CYS A 12 -29.19 24.84 -11.07
CA CYS A 12 -28.21 23.87 -11.57
C CYS A 12 -28.22 23.76 -13.09
N ALA A 13 -29.39 23.82 -13.73
CA ALA A 13 -29.54 23.75 -15.18
C ALA A 13 -29.05 25.04 -15.88
N GLU A 14 -29.36 26.21 -15.33
CA GLU A 14 -28.87 27.51 -15.82
C GLU A 14 -27.34 27.63 -15.70
N ARG A 15 -26.75 27.04 -14.66
CA ARG A 15 -25.29 27.04 -14.40
C ARG A 15 -24.65 25.66 -14.59
N ARG A 16 -25.12 24.89 -15.59
CA ARG A 16 -24.68 23.50 -15.81
C ARG A 16 -23.16 23.32 -15.84
N LEU A 17 -22.43 24.25 -16.48
CA LEU A 17 -20.97 24.17 -16.58
C LEU A 17 -20.29 24.41 -15.23
N THR A 18 -20.81 25.33 -14.41
CA THR A 18 -20.27 25.60 -13.07
C THR A 18 -20.51 24.42 -12.13
N VAL A 19 -21.69 23.81 -12.19
CA VAL A 19 -22.02 22.63 -11.37
C VAL A 19 -21.14 21.43 -11.76
N VAL A 20 -20.95 21.20 -13.07
CA VAL A 20 -20.06 20.14 -13.57
C VAL A 20 -18.60 20.42 -13.17
N ALA A 21 -18.12 21.65 -13.31
CA ALA A 21 -16.77 22.02 -12.92
C ALA A 21 -16.53 21.86 -11.41
N LEU A 22 -17.51 22.22 -10.58
CA LEU A 22 -17.46 22.02 -9.13
C LEU A 22 -17.34 20.52 -8.80
N TRP A 23 -18.14 19.68 -9.43
CA TRP A 23 -18.09 18.23 -9.23
C TRP A 23 -16.77 17.63 -9.70
N ALA A 24 -16.28 18.04 -10.87
CA ALA A 24 -14.97 17.61 -11.37
C ALA A 24 -13.84 18.01 -10.42
N ALA A 25 -13.89 19.24 -9.88
CA ALA A 25 -12.92 19.70 -8.89
C ALA A 25 -12.99 18.87 -7.59
N LEU A 26 -14.20 18.59 -7.09
CA LEU A 26 -14.40 17.75 -5.90
C LEU A 26 -13.79 16.35 -6.08
N LEU A 27 -14.06 15.72 -7.23
CA LEU A 27 -13.52 14.41 -7.60
C LEU A 27 -11.99 14.46 -7.74
N ALA A 28 -11.46 15.48 -8.40
CA ALA A 28 -10.02 15.66 -8.53
C ALA A 28 -9.35 15.77 -7.15
N VAL A 29 -9.91 16.57 -6.24
CA VAL A 29 -9.38 16.70 -4.87
C VAL A 29 -9.41 15.37 -4.12
N THR A 30 -10.50 14.59 -4.26
CA THR A 30 -10.59 13.27 -3.61
C THR A 30 -9.58 12.28 -4.18
N VAL A 31 -9.47 12.18 -5.51
CA VAL A 31 -8.52 11.28 -6.18
C VAL A 31 -7.07 11.67 -5.87
N THR A 32 -6.73 12.95 -5.94
CA THR A 32 -5.39 13.42 -5.59
C THR A 32 -5.08 13.18 -4.11
N GLY A 33 -6.07 13.40 -3.23
CA GLY A 33 -5.95 13.10 -1.81
C GLY A 33 -5.69 11.61 -1.54
N THR A 34 -6.41 10.71 -2.19
CA THR A 34 -6.17 9.27 -2.03
C THR A 34 -4.80 8.88 -2.54
N VAL A 35 -4.35 9.36 -3.70
CA VAL A 35 -3.03 9.02 -4.24
C VAL A 35 -1.89 9.55 -3.37
N LEU A 36 -2.00 10.78 -2.88
CA LEU A 36 -0.93 11.41 -2.08
C LEU A 36 -0.92 10.96 -0.61
N LEU A 37 -2.08 10.63 -0.03
CA LEU A 37 -2.20 10.24 1.39
C LEU A 37 -2.40 8.74 1.60
N ALA A 38 -2.52 7.93 0.53
CA ALA A 38 -2.54 6.48 0.66
C ALA A 38 -1.22 6.00 1.24
N LYS A 39 -1.22 5.73 2.55
CA LYS A 39 -0.20 4.88 3.14
C LYS A 39 -0.40 3.46 2.61
N PRO A 40 0.68 2.71 2.32
CA PRO A 40 0.56 1.29 2.04
C PRO A 40 -0.21 0.63 3.18
N MET A 41 -1.14 -0.25 2.84
CA MET A 41 -1.90 -1.02 3.82
C MET A 41 -0.91 -1.89 4.60
N THR A 42 -0.44 -1.40 5.75
CA THR A 42 0.43 -2.18 6.63
C THR A 42 -0.45 -3.14 7.42
N ASN A 43 -0.10 -4.43 7.43
CA ASN A 43 -0.78 -5.41 8.28
C ASN A 43 -0.54 -5.16 9.79
N GLU A 44 0.29 -4.17 10.15
CA GLU A 44 0.42 -3.67 11.52
C GLU A 44 -0.80 -2.83 11.93
N PHE A 45 -1.88 -3.48 12.36
CA PHE A 45 -2.97 -2.81 13.09
C PHE A 45 -2.52 -2.54 14.54
N SER A 46 -1.98 -1.36 14.83
CA SER A 46 -1.76 -0.93 16.21
C SER A 46 -3.02 -0.26 16.77
N ILE A 47 -3.56 -0.75 17.89
CA ILE A 47 -4.52 0.01 18.69
C ILE A 47 -3.68 0.87 19.67
N PRO A 48 -3.63 2.21 19.48
CA PRO A 48 -2.77 3.06 20.28
C PRO A 48 -3.12 2.98 21.77
N GLY A 49 -2.13 2.75 22.62
CA GLY A 49 -2.28 2.71 24.08
C GLY A 49 -2.66 1.34 24.68
N SER A 50 -2.62 0.27 23.88
CA SER A 50 -2.83 -1.08 24.39
C SER A 50 -1.57 -1.61 25.10
N ARG A 51 -1.74 -2.43 26.15
CA ARG A 51 -0.61 -3.12 26.82
C ARG A 51 0.19 -4.00 25.83
N PHE A 52 -0.48 -4.50 24.79
CA PHE A 52 0.15 -5.28 23.73
C PHE A 52 1.14 -4.46 22.90
N GLU A 53 0.85 -3.17 22.64
CA GLU A 53 1.78 -2.26 21.94
C GLU A 53 3.08 -2.06 22.72
N GLN A 54 3.00 -1.87 24.04
CA GLN A 54 4.18 -1.74 24.90
C GLN A 54 5.03 -3.01 24.89
N VAL A 55 4.40 -4.19 24.94
CA VAL A 55 5.10 -5.48 24.86
C VAL A 55 5.75 -5.64 23.48
N LEU A 56 5.06 -5.28 22.41
CA LEU A 56 5.60 -5.33 21.05
C LEU A 56 6.79 -4.38 20.89
N GLN A 57 6.74 -3.20 21.51
CA GLN A 57 7.80 -2.21 21.47
C GLN A 57 9.03 -2.64 22.28
N THR A 58 8.84 -3.28 23.45
CA THR A 58 9.91 -3.94 24.19
C THR A 58 10.50 -5.12 23.41
N LEU A 59 9.66 -5.91 22.73
CA LEU A 59 10.13 -7.01 21.88
C LEU A 59 10.98 -6.49 20.70
N LYS A 60 10.57 -5.39 20.04
CA LYS A 60 11.36 -4.73 18.98
C LYS A 60 12.69 -4.17 19.51
N GLN A 61 12.77 -3.78 20.80
CA GLN A 61 14.00 -3.27 21.43
C GLN A 61 14.95 -4.40 21.85
N GLU A 62 14.44 -5.48 22.41
CA GLU A 62 15.23 -6.59 22.96
C GLU A 62 15.59 -7.64 21.89
N ILE A 63 14.74 -7.83 20.87
CA ILE A 63 14.93 -8.78 19.77
C ILE A 63 14.70 -8.06 18.43
N PRO A 64 15.59 -7.14 18.03
CA PRO A 64 15.43 -6.37 16.80
C PRO A 64 15.41 -7.25 15.54
N GLU A 65 16.05 -8.42 15.58
CA GLU A 65 16.07 -9.38 14.47
C GLU A 65 14.67 -9.95 14.15
N ALA A 66 13.79 -10.06 15.15
CA ALA A 66 12.41 -10.53 14.98
C ALA A 66 11.45 -9.41 14.54
N ALA A 67 11.90 -8.15 14.54
CA ALA A 67 11.12 -6.99 14.09
C ALA A 67 11.20 -6.76 12.57
N GLY A 68 12.05 -7.51 11.86
CA GLY A 68 12.17 -7.47 10.41
C GLY A 68 10.94 -8.02 9.71
N THR A 69 10.62 -7.48 8.54
CA THR A 69 9.56 -8.04 7.69
C THR A 69 10.15 -9.17 6.86
N VAL A 70 9.57 -10.37 6.93
CA VAL A 70 9.96 -11.50 6.08
C VAL A 70 9.13 -11.49 4.80
N GLY A 71 9.81 -11.44 3.65
CA GLY A 71 9.19 -11.61 2.33
C GLY A 71 9.58 -12.94 1.70
N THR A 72 8.60 -13.78 1.36
CA THR A 72 8.87 -15.06 0.67
C THR A 72 8.74 -14.88 -0.84
N VAL A 73 9.78 -15.25 -1.59
CA VAL A 73 9.78 -15.26 -3.07
C VAL A 73 9.80 -16.71 -3.56
N VAL A 74 8.88 -17.07 -4.47
CA VAL A 74 8.77 -18.43 -5.00
C VAL A 74 9.02 -18.43 -6.50
N PHE A 75 9.99 -19.23 -6.94
CA PHE A 75 10.25 -19.50 -8.36
C PHE A 75 9.41 -20.70 -8.82
N SER A 76 8.61 -20.52 -9.88
CA SER A 76 7.77 -21.57 -10.45
C SER A 76 8.02 -21.73 -11.95
N SER A 77 7.96 -22.96 -12.43
CA SER A 77 8.10 -23.33 -13.84
C SER A 77 7.18 -24.52 -14.13
N GLU A 78 6.53 -24.53 -15.30
CA GLU A 78 5.68 -25.66 -15.74
C GLU A 78 6.52 -26.91 -16.08
N GLN A 79 7.83 -26.75 -16.28
CA GLN A 79 8.79 -27.81 -16.57
C GLN A 79 9.89 -27.86 -15.49
N PRO A 80 10.57 -29.01 -15.31
CA PRO A 80 11.69 -29.11 -14.39
C PRO A 80 12.75 -28.03 -14.68
N PHE A 81 13.26 -27.38 -13.63
CA PHE A 81 14.32 -26.39 -13.79
C PHE A 81 15.56 -27.00 -14.42
N THR A 82 16.03 -26.36 -15.49
CA THR A 82 17.32 -26.67 -16.12
C THR A 82 18.47 -26.20 -15.24
N ASP A 83 19.67 -26.76 -15.43
CA ASP A 83 20.86 -26.35 -14.65
C ASP A 83 21.20 -24.87 -14.82
N ALA A 84 20.98 -24.32 -16.02
CA ALA A 84 21.14 -22.90 -16.30
C ALA A 84 20.15 -22.03 -15.51
N GLN A 85 18.90 -22.47 -15.35
CA GLN A 85 17.90 -21.75 -14.55
C GLN A 85 18.21 -21.84 -13.05
N ARG A 86 18.72 -22.98 -12.56
CA ARG A 86 19.17 -23.10 -11.16
C ARG A 86 20.32 -22.13 -10.88
N GLN A 87 21.31 -22.07 -11.76
CA GLN A 87 22.42 -21.11 -11.64
C GLN A 87 21.92 -19.66 -11.67
N ALA A 88 20.95 -19.35 -12.53
CA ALA A 88 20.36 -18.01 -12.58
C ALA A 88 19.62 -17.64 -11.28
N VAL A 89 18.89 -18.58 -10.67
CA VAL A 89 18.23 -18.38 -9.37
C VAL A 89 19.27 -18.16 -8.26
N GLU A 90 20.32 -18.98 -8.20
CA GLU A 90 21.40 -18.79 -7.22
C GLU A 90 22.15 -17.45 -7.39
N GLN A 91 22.28 -16.95 -8.63
CA GLN A 91 22.84 -15.63 -8.89
C GLN A 91 21.89 -14.54 -8.40
N ALA A 92 20.60 -14.63 -8.71
CA ALA A 92 19.59 -13.68 -8.25
C ALA A 92 19.51 -13.61 -6.72
N VAL A 93 19.58 -14.76 -6.03
CA VAL A 93 19.61 -14.84 -4.56
C VAL A 93 20.84 -14.13 -3.99
N ARG A 94 22.02 -14.32 -4.59
CA ARG A 94 23.25 -13.62 -4.19
C ARG A 94 23.18 -12.12 -4.44
N ASP A 95 22.57 -11.71 -5.55
CA ASP A 95 22.38 -10.29 -5.86
C ASP A 95 21.48 -9.61 -4.82
N TRP A 96 20.50 -10.33 -4.25
CA TRP A 96 19.63 -9.78 -3.20
C TRP A 96 20.34 -9.50 -1.87
N GLU A 97 21.39 -10.24 -1.53
CA GLU A 97 22.21 -9.94 -0.35
C GLU A 97 22.91 -8.57 -0.46
N SER A 98 23.08 -8.06 -1.69
CA SER A 98 23.69 -6.75 -1.94
C SER A 98 22.70 -5.58 -1.88
N ILE A 99 21.40 -5.86 -1.73
CA ILE A 99 20.36 -4.82 -1.67
C ILE A 99 20.35 -4.19 -0.28
N ASP A 100 20.46 -2.85 -0.23
CA ASP A 100 20.37 -2.09 1.01
C ASP A 100 19.00 -2.32 1.68
N GLY A 101 19.03 -2.81 2.92
CA GLY A 101 17.84 -3.19 3.71
C GLY A 101 17.52 -4.70 3.75
N VAL A 102 18.27 -5.56 3.05
CA VAL A 102 18.17 -7.01 3.20
C VAL A 102 19.17 -7.50 4.24
N THR A 103 18.67 -7.98 5.38
CA THR A 103 19.54 -8.43 6.50
C THR A 103 19.97 -9.89 6.38
N ALA A 104 19.16 -10.74 5.76
CA ALA A 104 19.43 -12.15 5.56
C ALA A 104 18.60 -12.70 4.39
N VAL A 105 19.16 -13.65 3.66
CA VAL A 105 18.47 -14.43 2.61
C VAL A 105 18.66 -15.91 2.95
N ASP A 106 17.57 -16.66 3.01
CA ASP A 106 17.58 -18.12 3.27
C ASP A 106 16.94 -18.84 2.06
N PRO A 107 17.72 -19.62 1.28
CA PRO A 107 17.24 -20.28 0.05
C PRO A 107 16.40 -21.54 0.26
#